data_AF-A0A0T2IG03-F1
#
_entry.id   AF-A0A0T2IG03-F1
#
_cell.length_a   1.000
_cell.length_b   1.000
_cell.length_c   1.000
_cell.angle_alpha   90.00
_cell.angle_beta   90.00
_cell.angle_gamma   90.00
#
_symmetry.space_group_name_H-M   'P 1'
#
loop_
_entity.id
_entity.type
_entity.pdbx_description
1 polymer ?
#
loop_
_entity_poly.entity_id
_entity_poly.type
_entity_poly.pdbx_seq_one_letter_code
_entity_poly.pdbx_strand_id
1 'polypeptide(L)'
;MTALAPFATDDSGVTLFVWLARLFLLVVAVLLVAVLAWLFWLFPVRVAKEAVRARRLGDWWAPFTPREDGRYGPLAENRWWSVFRAPERREPSDLAWRWAAWAFVAVALTLGVLRGLQQAVLLVAGGWS
;
A
#
# COMPACT_ATOMS: atom_id res chain seq x y z
N MET A 1 -34.35 -21.12 -51.87
CA MET A 1 -34.08 -19.79 -51.27
C MET A 1 -34.21 -19.95 -49.76
N THR A 2 -33.10 -20.31 -49.13
CA THR A 2 -33.01 -20.52 -47.68
C THR A 2 -32.85 -19.14 -47.05
N ALA A 3 -33.87 -18.68 -46.33
CA ALA A 3 -33.77 -17.44 -45.56
C ALA A 3 -32.66 -17.62 -44.54
N LEU A 4 -31.53 -16.94 -44.75
CA LEU A 4 -30.51 -16.75 -43.74
C LEU A 4 -31.22 -16.08 -42.57
N ALA A 5 -31.30 -16.80 -41.45
CA ALA A 5 -31.81 -16.26 -40.21
C ALA A 5 -31.15 -14.88 -40.01
N PRO A 6 -31.93 -13.82 -39.73
CA PRO A 6 -31.30 -12.56 -39.36
C PRO A 6 -30.46 -12.91 -38.16
N PHE A 7 -29.13 -12.81 -38.30
CA PHE A 7 -28.29 -12.59 -37.13
C PHE A 7 -29.01 -11.50 -36.38
N ALA A 8 -29.60 -11.84 -35.23
CA ALA A 8 -30.04 -10.84 -34.30
C ALA A 8 -28.87 -9.85 -34.27
N THR A 9 -29.12 -8.62 -34.71
CA THR A 9 -28.21 -7.51 -34.50
C THR A 9 -28.22 -7.33 -33.00
N ASP A 10 -27.44 -8.17 -32.31
CA ASP A 10 -27.75 -8.57 -30.95
C ASP A 10 -27.17 -7.51 -30.02
N ASP A 11 -27.87 -6.38 -29.97
CA ASP A 11 -27.64 -5.29 -29.03
C ASP A 11 -27.55 -5.82 -27.59
N SER A 12 -28.22 -6.94 -27.30
CA SER A 12 -28.16 -7.62 -26.02
C SER A 12 -26.79 -8.23 -25.73
N GLY A 13 -26.12 -8.82 -26.72
CA GLY A 13 -24.77 -9.38 -26.60
C GLY A 13 -23.71 -8.29 -26.39
N VAL A 14 -23.82 -7.19 -27.13
CA VAL A 14 -22.95 -6.01 -26.95
C VAL A 14 -23.18 -5.37 -25.58
N THR A 15 -24.44 -5.22 -25.16
CA THR A 15 -24.79 -4.67 -23.85
C THR A 15 -24.27 -5.54 -22.70
N LEU A 16 -24.45 -6.87 -22.79
CA LEU A 16 -23.94 -7.81 -21.81
C LEU A 16 -22.42 -7.74 -21.69
N PHE A 17 -21.70 -7.70 -22.83
CA PHE A 17 -20.25 -7.57 -22.85
C PHE A 17 -19.78 -6.28 -22.14
N VAL A 18 -20.42 -5.13 -22.42
CA VAL A 18 -20.10 -3.85 -21.76
C VAL A 18 -20.31 -3.92 -20.25
N TRP A 19 -21.42 -4.53 -19.80
CA TRP A 19 -21.68 -4.70 -18.37
C TRP A 19 -20.70 -5.64 -17.68
N LEU A 20 -20.32 -6.75 -18.32
CA LEU A 20 -19.28 -7.66 -17.82
C LEU A 20 -17.93 -6.96 -17.72
N ALA A 21 -17.55 -6.16 -18.72
CA ALA A 21 -16.32 -5.38 -18.69
C ALA A 21 -16.32 -4.36 -17.54
N ARG A 22 -17.44 -3.67 -17.29
CA ARG A 22 -17.60 -2.73 -16.16
C ARG A 22 -17.51 -3.45 -14.81
N LEU A 23 -18.15 -4.61 -14.67
CA LEU A 23 -18.08 -5.42 -13.45
C LEU A 23 -16.63 -5.86 -13.18
N PHE A 24 -15.95 -6.37 -14.20
CA PHE A 24 -14.55 -6.76 -14.10
C PHE A 24 -13.67 -5.58 -13.68
N LEU A 25 -13.86 -4.41 -14.31
CA LEU A 25 -13.15 -3.19 -13.98
C LEU A 25 -13.37 -2.76 -12.53
N LEU A 26 -14.61 -2.85 -12.04
CA LEU A 26 -14.94 -2.56 -10.64
C LEU A 26 -14.22 -3.52 -9.68
N VAL A 27 -14.21 -4.81 -9.99
CA VAL A 27 -13.49 -5.83 -9.19
C VAL A 27 -12.00 -5.51 -9.13
N VAL A 28 -11.38 -5.19 -10.27
CA VAL A 28 -9.96 -4.80 -10.33
C VAL A 28 -9.70 -3.54 -9.51
N ALA A 29 -10.55 -2.51 -9.62
CA ALA A 29 -10.41 -1.28 -8.86
C ALA A 29 -10.48 -1.54 -7.34
N VAL A 30 -11.44 -2.35 -6.88
CA VAL A 30 -11.59 -2.71 -5.47
C VAL A 30 -10.36 -3.48 -4.96
N LEU A 31 -9.87 -4.45 -5.74
CA LEU A 31 -8.67 -5.21 -5.39
C LEU A 31 -7.44 -4.31 -5.28
N LEU A 32 -7.27 -3.36 -6.20
CA LEU A 32 -6.17 -2.40 -6.16
C LEU A 32 -6.26 -1.52 -4.91
N VAL A 33 -7.45 -0.98 -4.59
CA VAL A 33 -7.67 -0.19 -3.36
C VAL A 33 -7.34 -1.02 -2.12
N ALA A 34 -7.77 -2.29 -2.06
CA ALA A 34 -7.49 -3.18 -0.94
C ALA A 34 -5.99 -3.41 -0.75
N VAL A 35 -5.25 -3.66 -1.84
CA VAL A 35 -3.79 -3.84 -1.80
C VAL A 35 -3.09 -2.55 -1.34
N LEU A 36 -3.50 -1.40 -1.87
CA LEU A 36 -2.94 -0.09 -1.47
C LEU A 36 -3.19 0.21 0.01
N ALA A 37 -4.41 -0.05 0.50
CA ALA A 37 -4.76 0.11 1.91
C ALA A 37 -3.95 -0.84 2.81
N TRP A 38 -3.78 -2.09 2.39
CA TRP A 38 -2.97 -3.08 3.09
C TRP A 38 -1.50 -2.64 3.20
N LEU A 39 -0.90 -2.17 2.10
CA LEU A 39 0.47 -1.64 2.09
C LEU A 39 0.61 -0.39 2.98
N PHE A 40 -0.35 0.52 2.90
CA PHE A 40 -0.36 1.72 3.75
C PHE A 40 -0.40 1.37 5.25
N TRP A 41 -1.20 0.37 5.60
CA TRP A 41 -1.33 -0.08 6.99
C TRP A 41 -0.09 -0.82 7.49
N LEU A 42 0.57 -1.60 6.64
CA LEU A 42 1.78 -2.34 7.01
C LEU A 42 3.00 -1.44 7.25
N PHE A 43 3.13 -0.34 6.50
CA PHE A 43 4.34 0.47 6.52
C PHE A 43 4.11 1.85 7.18
N PRO A 44 3.51 2.87 6.51
CA PRO A 44 3.27 4.20 7.09
C PRO A 44 2.66 4.19 8.49
N VAL A 45 1.60 3.41 8.72
CA VAL A 45 0.92 3.36 10.02
C VAL A 45 1.83 2.80 11.11
N ARG A 46 2.66 1.79 10.81
CA ARG A 46 3.61 1.22 11.78
C ARG A 46 4.73 2.20 12.10
N VAL A 47 5.28 2.88 11.09
CA VAL A 47 6.28 3.94 11.28
C VAL A 47 5.74 5.04 12.17
N ALA A 48 4.52 5.53 11.92
CA ALA A 48 3.87 6.55 12.74
C ALA A 48 3.65 6.08 14.20
N LYS A 49 3.19 4.84 14.40
CA LYS A 49 3.00 4.27 15.73
C LYS A 49 4.31 4.18 16.52
N GLU A 50 5.39 3.70 15.90
CA GLU A 50 6.69 3.62 16.56
C GLU A 50 7.30 5.01 16.80
N ALA A 51 7.06 5.99 15.92
CA ALA A 51 7.48 7.38 16.15
C ALA A 51 6.76 8.01 17.36
N VAL A 52 5.44 7.77 17.47
CA VAL A 52 4.66 8.21 18.63
C VAL A 52 5.14 7.51 19.90
N ARG A 53 5.42 6.19 19.84
CA ARG A 53 5.96 5.42 20.97
C ARG A 53 7.31 5.94 21.42
N ALA A 54 8.25 6.14 20.49
CA ALA A 54 9.56 6.71 20.74
C ALA A 54 9.47 8.08 21.41
N ARG A 55 8.61 8.96 20.89
CA ARG A 55 8.34 10.27 21.47
C ARG A 55 7.79 10.19 22.90
N ARG A 56 6.85 9.28 23.16
CA ARG A 56 6.27 9.07 24.51
C ARG A 56 7.28 8.55 25.52
N LEU A 57 8.21 7.69 25.07
CA LEU A 57 9.28 7.15 25.91
C LEU A 57 10.44 8.13 26.09
N GLY A 58 10.48 9.23 25.34
CA GLY A 58 11.65 10.11 25.28
C GLY A 58 12.88 9.44 24.65
N ASP A 59 12.71 8.28 24.00
CA ASP A 59 13.79 7.46 23.47
C ASP A 59 13.54 7.13 21.99
N TRP A 60 14.23 7.85 21.12
CA TRP A 60 14.15 7.67 19.67
C TRP A 60 14.84 6.40 19.16
N TRP A 61 15.68 5.77 19.98
CA TRP A 61 16.30 4.48 19.66
C TRP A 61 15.37 3.29 19.91
N ALA A 62 14.30 3.48 20.71
CA ALA A 62 13.40 2.41 21.17
C ALA A 62 12.81 1.49 20.08
N PRO A 63 12.58 1.93 18.82
CA PRO A 63 12.14 1.03 17.76
C PRO A 63 13.25 0.16 17.17
N PHE A 64 14.50 0.60 17.29
CA PHE A 64 15.69 -0.01 16.68
C PHE A 64 16.53 -0.82 17.65
N THR A 65 16.33 -0.64 18.95
CA THR A 65 16.99 -1.44 20.00
C THR A 65 16.18 -2.69 20.33
N PRO A 66 16.84 -3.77 20.78
CA PRO A 66 16.13 -4.94 21.29
C PRO A 66 15.30 -4.56 22.53
N ARG A 67 14.10 -5.14 22.64
CA ARG A 67 13.26 -5.08 23.84
C ARG A 67 13.78 -6.07 24.89
N GLU A 68 13.16 -6.06 26.08
CA GLU A 68 13.52 -6.96 27.19
C GLU A 68 13.43 -8.45 26.82
N ASP A 69 12.57 -8.81 25.87
CA ASP A 69 12.44 -10.17 25.34
C ASP A 69 13.45 -10.50 24.22
N GLY A 70 14.40 -9.60 23.96
CA GLY A 70 15.40 -9.72 22.89
C GLY A 70 14.86 -9.46 21.48
N ARG A 71 13.55 -9.21 21.32
CA ARG A 71 12.94 -8.95 20.01
C ARG A 71 13.01 -7.47 19.65
N TYR A 72 13.04 -7.20 18.35
CA TYR A 72 13.03 -5.84 17.83
C TYR A 72 11.59 -5.36 17.55
N GLY A 73 11.42 -4.04 17.47
CA GLY A 73 10.16 -3.45 17.04
C GLY A 73 9.85 -3.75 15.56
N PRO A 74 8.62 -3.46 15.09
CA PRO A 74 8.18 -3.78 13.73
C PRO A 74 9.08 -3.21 12.62
N LEU A 75 9.83 -2.15 12.91
CA LEU A 75 10.77 -1.49 11.99
C LEU A 75 12.11 -2.25 11.84
N ALA A 76 12.40 -3.20 12.72
CA ALA A 76 13.68 -3.93 12.76
C ALA A 76 13.51 -5.44 13.03
N GLU A 77 12.28 -5.93 13.16
CA GLU A 77 11.95 -7.33 13.45
C GLU A 77 12.32 -8.28 12.29
N ASN A 78 11.97 -7.91 11.06
CA ASN A 78 12.12 -8.77 9.88
C ASN A 78 13.60 -8.91 9.45
N ARG A 79 13.97 -10.08 8.88
CA ARG A 79 15.30 -10.35 8.29
C ARG A 79 15.71 -9.31 7.25
N TRP A 80 14.76 -8.89 6.41
CA TRP A 80 14.99 -7.93 5.33
C TRP A 80 15.30 -6.52 5.82
N TRP A 81 14.86 -6.20 7.04
CA TRP A 81 15.05 -4.90 7.68
C TRP A 81 16.06 -4.97 8.84
N SER A 82 16.81 -6.08 8.95
CA SER A 82 17.79 -6.29 10.01
C SER A 82 18.91 -5.24 10.03
N VAL A 83 19.19 -4.61 8.89
CA VAL A 83 20.17 -3.52 8.75
C VAL A 83 19.85 -2.31 9.65
N PHE A 84 18.57 -2.10 9.98
CA PHE A 84 18.16 -0.98 10.82
C PHE A 84 18.27 -1.27 12.32
N ARG A 85 18.60 -2.52 12.71
CA ARG A 85 18.85 -2.86 14.11
C ARG A 85 20.01 -2.04 14.68
N ALA A 86 19.87 -1.63 15.92
CA ALA A 86 20.88 -0.93 16.70
C ALA A 86 21.02 -1.62 18.06
N PRO A 87 21.77 -2.74 18.13
CA PRO A 87 22.04 -3.42 19.41
C PRO A 87 22.78 -2.49 20.37
N GLU A 88 23.68 -1.68 19.83
CA GLU A 88 24.45 -0.67 20.55
C GLU A 88 24.03 0.72 20.08
N ARG A 89 23.82 1.63 21.04
CA ARG A 89 23.54 3.05 20.75
C ARG A 89 24.87 3.73 20.43
N ARG A 90 25.13 3.90 19.13
CA ARG A 90 26.36 4.53 18.64
C ARG A 90 26.16 6.03 18.47
N GLU A 91 26.17 6.51 17.23
CA GLU A 91 26.12 7.93 16.92
C GLU A 91 24.69 8.43 16.66
N PRO A 92 24.40 9.72 16.96
CA PRO A 92 23.14 10.36 16.58
C PRO A 92 22.89 10.41 15.06
N SER A 93 23.95 10.49 14.26
CA SER A 93 23.92 10.43 12.77
C SER A 93 23.27 9.13 12.29
N ASP A 94 23.63 8.03 12.95
CA ASP A 94 23.17 6.68 12.71
C ASP A 94 21.66 6.53 12.99
N LEU A 95 21.17 7.19 14.03
CA LEU A 95 19.74 7.26 14.34
C LEU A 95 18.98 8.07 13.30
N ALA A 96 19.52 9.22 12.90
CA ALA A 96 18.92 10.08 11.91
C ALA A 96 18.74 9.35 10.56
N TRP A 97 19.75 8.59 10.13
CA TRP A 97 19.66 7.79 8.91
C TRP A 97 18.55 6.73 8.95
N ARG A 98 18.41 6.00 10.06
CA ARG A 98 17.35 4.99 10.24
C ARG A 98 15.96 5.61 10.15
N TRP A 99 15.75 6.75 10.82
CA TRP A 99 14.49 7.49 10.73
C TRP A 99 14.26 8.09 9.35
N ALA A 100 15.29 8.61 8.69
CA ALA A 100 15.19 9.15 7.33
C ALA A 100 14.76 8.09 6.32
N ALA A 101 15.34 6.89 6.38
CA ALA A 101 14.96 5.77 5.52
C ALA A 101 13.48 5.38 5.72
N TRP A 102 13.04 5.25 6.97
CA TRP A 102 11.64 4.90 7.27
C TRP A 102 10.65 6.02 6.95
N ALA A 103 11.04 7.28 7.15
CA ALA A 103 10.26 8.44 6.74
C ALA A 103 10.11 8.48 5.22
N PHE A 104 11.20 8.23 4.48
CA PHE A 104 11.16 8.15 3.03
C PHE A 104 10.20 7.05 2.54
N VAL A 105 10.29 5.83 3.10
CA VAL A 105 9.36 4.74 2.76
C VAL A 105 7.91 5.12 3.07
N ALA A 106 7.65 5.70 4.24
CA ALA A 106 6.31 6.11 4.62
C ALA A 106 5.75 7.18 3.67
N VAL A 107 6.54 8.19 3.32
CA VAL A 107 6.14 9.27 2.41
C VAL A 107 5.93 8.72 0.99
N ALA A 108 6.88 7.96 0.45
CA ALA A 108 6.80 7.39 -0.88
C ALA A 108 5.57 6.48 -1.04
N LEU A 109 5.29 5.61 -0.06
CA LEU A 109 4.10 4.77 -0.09
C LEU A 109 2.81 5.58 0.06
N THR A 110 2.79 6.62 0.91
CA THR A 110 1.63 7.49 1.04
C THR A 110 1.31 8.18 -0.28
N LEU A 111 2.31 8.75 -0.94
CA LEU A 111 2.15 9.38 -2.25
C LEU A 111 1.75 8.36 -3.33
N GLY A 112 2.35 7.17 -3.32
CA GLY A 112 2.01 6.07 -4.22
C GLY A 112 0.55 5.62 -4.08
N VAL A 113 0.05 5.51 -2.84
CA VAL A 113 -1.36 5.19 -2.56
C VAL A 113 -2.28 6.29 -3.07
N LEU A 114 -1.99 7.56 -2.74
CA LEU A 114 -2.80 8.70 -3.22
C LEU A 114 -2.89 8.73 -4.75
N ARG A 115 -1.75 8.55 -5.43
CA ARG A 115 -1.71 8.50 -6.90
C ARG A 115 -2.44 7.27 -7.44
N GLY A 116 -2.29 6.11 -6.81
CA GLY A 116 -2.99 4.88 -7.19
C GLY A 116 -4.51 5.02 -7.08
N LEU A 117 -5.01 5.63 -6.00
CA LEU A 117 -6.43 5.94 -5.82
C LEU A 117 -6.93 6.89 -6.91
N GLN A 118 -6.17 7.95 -7.23
CA GLN A 118 -6.51 8.85 -8.32
C GLN A 118 -6.63 8.11 -9.67
N GLN A 119 -5.68 7.22 -9.98
CA GLN A 119 -5.72 6.42 -11.20
C GLN A 119 -6.91 5.45 -11.22
N ALA A 120 -7.24 4.82 -10.09
CA ALA A 120 -8.41 3.95 -9.99
C ALA A 120 -9.72 4.73 -10.26
N VAL A 121 -9.85 5.94 -9.71
CA VAL A 121 -11.00 6.83 -9.96
C VAL A 121 -11.09 7.20 -11.44
N LEU A 122 -9.98 7.61 -12.06
CA LEU A 122 -9.96 7.96 -13.48
C LEU A 122 -10.31 6.76 -14.38
N LEU A 123 -9.85 5.57 -14.02
CA LEU A 123 -10.11 4.34 -14.74
C LEU A 123 -11.58 3.92 -14.64
N VAL A 124 -12.20 4.07 -13.47
CA VAL A 124 -13.66 3.90 -13.30
C VAL A 124 -14.43 4.98 -14.04
N ALA A 125 -14.04 6.25 -13.95
CA ALA A 125 -14.73 7.31 -14.70
C ALA A 125 -14.69 7.07 -16.21
N GLY A 126 -13.54 6.64 -16.76
CA GLY A 126 -13.39 6.34 -18.18
C GLY A 126 -14.14 5.11 -18.67
N GLY A 127 -14.47 4.14 -17.80
CA GLY A 127 -15.31 2.98 -18.18
C GLY A 127 -16.82 3.28 -18.23
N TRP A 128 -17.21 4.46 -17.75
CA TRP A 128 -18.60 4.92 -17.63
C TRP A 128 -18.91 6.14 -18.50
N SER A 129 -17.91 6.78 -19.09
CA SER A 129 -18.03 7.76 -20.18
C SER A 129 -18.19 7.08 -21.53
#